data_AF-A0A961QD66-F1
#
_entry.id   AF-A0A961QD66-F1
#
_cell.length_a   1.000
_cell.length_b   1.000
_cell.length_c   1.000
_cell.angle_alpha   90.00
_cell.angle_beta   90.00
_cell.angle_gamma   90.00
#
_symmetry.space_group_name_H-M   'P 1'
#
loop_
_entity.id
_entity.type
_entity.pdbx_description
1 polymer ?
#
loop_
_entity_poly.entity_id
_entity_poly.type
_entity_poly.pdbx_seq_one_letter_code
_entity_poly.pdbx_strand_id
1 'polypeptide(L)'
;MLALALPAAAGQHAIAERAQAVLRFACARQVFDAAGTAASLPSGFALAAVEAGTAPGRPPRQHIELAGPHDTRATILVDAFPDGSRSITLTLDEAGRPRLQVLAQASGNGAGEACAIRDARRIDYGDTGSAESIVLLDAELDATTERIPVNPPVPDGSDPGGITVAHVDSGVNYLLPQIARSLARDG
;
A
#
# COMPACT_ATOMS: atom_id res chain seq x y z
N MET A 1 29.58 25.27 0.07
CA MET A 1 28.94 23.98 -0.32
C MET A 1 27.50 24.03 0.15
N LEU A 2 26.55 24.22 -0.76
CA LEU A 2 25.12 24.28 -0.46
C LEU A 2 24.50 23.01 -1.06
N ALA A 3 24.20 22.01 -0.21
CA ALA A 3 23.48 20.82 -0.64
C ALA A 3 21.97 21.14 -0.61
N LEU A 4 21.38 21.33 -1.79
CA LEU A 4 19.92 21.33 -1.95
C LEU A 4 19.42 19.88 -1.85
N ALA A 5 19.05 19.44 -0.66
CA ALA A 5 18.30 18.21 -0.46
C ALA A 5 16.79 18.53 -0.48
N LEU A 6 16.18 18.56 -1.67
CA LEU A 6 14.71 18.61 -1.83
C LEU A 6 14.30 17.96 -3.17
N PRO A 7 14.07 16.63 -3.19
CA PRO A 7 13.07 16.08 -4.09
C PRO A 7 12.09 15.08 -3.44
N ALA A 8 12.39 14.56 -2.24
CA ALA A 8 11.60 13.49 -1.63
C ALA A 8 10.18 13.96 -1.23
N ALA A 9 10.05 15.14 -0.63
CA ALA A 9 8.76 15.65 -0.15
C ALA A 9 7.78 15.96 -1.28
N ALA A 10 8.25 16.46 -2.43
CA ALA A 10 7.40 16.80 -3.56
C ALA A 10 6.82 15.54 -4.24
N GLY A 11 7.64 14.50 -4.43
CA GLY A 11 7.16 13.22 -4.95
C GLY A 11 6.20 12.51 -3.99
N GLN A 12 6.41 12.66 -2.68
CA GLN A 12 5.53 12.11 -1.64
C GLN A 12 4.17 12.81 -1.56
N HIS A 13 4.11 14.13 -1.74
CA HIS A 13 2.84 14.83 -1.80
C HIS A 13 2.04 14.42 -3.06
N ALA A 14 2.73 14.31 -4.20
CA ALA A 14 2.11 13.92 -5.45
C ALA A 14 1.51 12.49 -5.43
N ILE A 15 2.13 11.53 -4.71
CA ILE A 15 1.56 10.18 -4.60
C ILE A 15 0.31 10.15 -3.71
N ALA A 16 0.28 10.95 -2.64
CA ALA A 16 -0.90 11.06 -1.76
C ALA A 16 -2.08 11.70 -2.51
N GLU A 17 -1.85 12.78 -3.27
CA GLU A 17 -2.88 13.40 -4.11
C GLU A 17 -3.46 12.43 -5.15
N ARG A 18 -2.59 11.65 -5.83
CA ARG A 18 -3.01 10.59 -6.75
C ARG A 18 -3.87 9.54 -6.03
N ALA A 19 -3.45 9.11 -4.84
CA ALA A 19 -4.21 8.15 -4.04
C ALA A 19 -5.59 8.69 -3.66
N GLN A 20 -5.68 9.93 -3.20
CA GLN A 20 -6.96 10.58 -2.88
C GLN A 20 -7.89 10.66 -4.10
N ALA A 21 -7.35 10.97 -5.29
CA ALA A 21 -8.14 11.02 -6.52
C ALA A 21 -8.71 9.64 -6.91
N VAL A 22 -7.87 8.60 -6.84
CA VAL A 22 -8.29 7.22 -7.12
C VAL A 22 -9.27 6.69 -6.07
N LEU A 23 -9.04 6.98 -4.78
CA LEU A 23 -9.95 6.61 -3.70
C LEU A 23 -11.32 7.25 -3.89
N ARG A 24 -11.38 8.57 -4.15
CA ARG A 24 -12.65 9.26 -4.41
C ARG A 24 -13.43 8.62 -5.56
N PHE A 25 -12.73 8.27 -6.64
CA PHE A 25 -13.31 7.53 -7.75
C PHE A 25 -13.87 6.16 -7.31
N ALA A 26 -13.13 5.41 -6.50
CA ALA A 26 -13.55 4.08 -6.05
C ALA A 26 -14.73 4.14 -5.05
N CYS A 27 -14.70 5.10 -4.13
CA CYS A 27 -15.73 5.29 -3.10
C CYS A 27 -17.09 5.65 -3.69
N ALA A 28 -17.10 6.48 -4.74
CA ALA A 28 -18.32 7.00 -5.35
C ALA A 28 -19.15 5.96 -6.13
N ARG A 29 -18.67 4.71 -6.27
CA ARG A 29 -19.28 3.69 -7.15
C ARG A 29 -19.61 2.42 -6.41
N GLN A 30 -20.75 1.80 -6.71
CA GLN A 30 -21.10 0.48 -6.18
C GLN A 30 -20.56 -0.67 -7.03
N VAL A 31 -20.54 -0.48 -8.35
CA VAL A 31 -20.15 -1.51 -9.32
C VAL A 31 -19.20 -0.91 -10.34
N PHE A 32 -18.17 -1.68 -10.71
CA PHE A 32 -17.23 -1.35 -11.77
C PHE A 32 -17.49 -2.26 -12.98
N ASP A 33 -17.88 -1.67 -14.11
CA ASP A 33 -17.82 -2.30 -15.43
C ASP A 33 -16.84 -1.52 -16.31
N ALA A 34 -16.37 -2.12 -17.41
CA ALA A 34 -15.33 -1.50 -18.24
C ALA A 34 -15.75 -0.14 -18.82
N ALA A 35 -16.99 -0.03 -19.33
CA ALA A 35 -17.46 1.18 -20.02
C ALA A 35 -17.72 2.33 -19.04
N GLY A 36 -18.47 2.06 -17.96
CA GLY A 36 -18.79 3.03 -16.92
C GLY A 36 -17.57 3.47 -16.13
N THR A 37 -16.60 2.57 -15.93
CA THR A 37 -15.31 2.91 -15.31
C THR A 37 -14.52 3.87 -16.19
N ALA A 38 -14.32 3.53 -17.47
CA ALA A 38 -13.52 4.36 -18.39
C ALA A 38 -14.08 5.78 -18.57
N ALA A 39 -15.40 5.97 -18.49
CA ALA A 39 -16.05 7.26 -18.71
C ALA A 39 -15.82 8.33 -17.62
N SER A 40 -15.20 7.97 -16.49
CA SER A 40 -15.14 8.87 -15.31
C SER A 40 -13.94 8.58 -14.43
N LEU A 41 -12.86 8.14 -15.06
CA LEU A 41 -11.58 7.95 -14.41
C LEU A 41 -11.06 9.28 -13.84
N PRO A 42 -10.26 9.23 -12.77
CA PRO A 42 -9.48 10.39 -12.35
C PRO A 42 -8.61 10.90 -13.51
N SER A 43 -8.42 12.22 -13.58
CA SER A 43 -7.59 12.84 -14.63
C SER A 43 -6.18 12.24 -14.67
N GLY A 44 -5.71 11.93 -15.87
CA GLY A 44 -4.39 11.33 -16.09
C GLY A 44 -4.33 9.81 -15.93
N PHE A 45 -5.43 9.15 -15.54
CA PHE A 45 -5.52 7.70 -15.50
C PHE A 45 -6.27 7.15 -16.72
N ALA A 46 -5.86 5.95 -17.15
CA ALA A 46 -6.51 5.12 -18.15
C ALA A 46 -6.86 3.76 -17.55
N LEU A 47 -7.97 3.17 -17.98
CA LEU A 47 -8.38 1.84 -17.55
C LEU A 47 -7.50 0.80 -18.23
N ALA A 48 -6.83 -0.05 -17.44
CA ALA A 48 -6.06 -1.18 -17.94
C ALA A 48 -6.88 -2.48 -17.88
N ALA A 49 -7.57 -2.74 -16.77
CA ALA A 49 -8.39 -3.93 -16.60
C ALA A 49 -9.52 -3.71 -15.59
N VAL A 50 -10.62 -4.46 -15.77
CA VAL A 50 -11.67 -4.65 -14.77
C VAL A 50 -12.06 -6.12 -14.79
N GLU A 51 -11.92 -6.78 -13.65
CA GLU A 51 -12.30 -8.17 -13.45
C GLU A 51 -13.25 -8.27 -12.27
N ALA A 52 -14.25 -9.14 -12.37
CA ALA A 52 -15.16 -9.45 -11.28
C ALA A 52 -15.12 -10.95 -11.01
N GLY A 53 -15.04 -11.32 -9.74
CA GLY A 53 -14.95 -12.70 -9.31
C GLY A 53 -15.89 -12.97 -8.12
N THR A 54 -16.49 -14.15 -8.14
CA THR A 54 -17.29 -14.67 -7.03
C THR A 54 -16.80 -16.06 -6.67
N ALA A 55 -16.61 -16.33 -5.37
CA ALA A 55 -16.25 -17.65 -4.88
C ALA A 55 -17.11 -18.02 -3.67
N PRO A 56 -17.50 -19.30 -3.48
CA PRO A 56 -18.25 -19.73 -2.31
C PRO A 56 -17.54 -19.34 -1.00
N GLY A 57 -18.29 -18.75 -0.06
CA GLY A 57 -17.76 -18.32 1.23
C GLY A 57 -16.86 -17.08 1.19
N ARG A 58 -16.74 -16.38 0.05
CA ARG A 58 -16.01 -15.12 -0.07
C ARG A 58 -16.95 -14.00 -0.56
N PRO A 59 -16.74 -12.75 -0.12
CA PRO A 59 -17.46 -11.62 -0.70
C PRO A 59 -17.17 -11.53 -2.21
N PRO A 60 -18.14 -11.14 -3.04
CA PRO A 60 -17.89 -10.75 -4.41
C PRO A 60 -16.77 -9.71 -4.46
N ARG A 61 -15.81 -9.93 -5.35
CA ARG A 61 -14.63 -9.10 -5.49
C ARG A 61 -14.55 -8.50 -6.89
N GLN A 62 -14.24 -7.21 -6.96
CA GLN A 62 -13.84 -6.55 -8.19
C GLN A 62 -12.37 -6.15 -8.11
N HIS A 63 -11.65 -6.35 -9.20
CA HIS A 63 -10.25 -5.97 -9.37
C HIS A 63 -10.17 -4.98 -10.54
N ILE A 64 -9.69 -3.77 -10.26
CA ILE A 64 -9.60 -2.69 -11.24
C ILE A 64 -8.14 -2.25 -11.31
N GLU A 65 -7.57 -2.26 -12.50
CA GLU A 65 -6.24 -1.75 -12.76
C GLU A 65 -6.31 -0.47 -13.59
N LEU A 66 -5.64 0.57 -13.12
CA LEU A 66 -5.51 1.84 -13.81
C LEU A 66 -4.03 2.12 -14.09
N ALA A 67 -3.72 2.54 -15.32
CA ALA A 67 -2.43 3.09 -15.69
C ALA A 67 -2.48 4.61 -15.53
N GLY A 68 -1.51 5.19 -14.82
CA GLY A 68 -1.45 6.62 -14.50
C GLY A 68 -0.16 7.29 -14.97
N PRO A 69 0.03 8.57 -14.62
CA PRO A 69 1.23 9.32 -14.98
C PRO A 69 2.47 8.77 -14.25
N HIS A 70 3.66 9.09 -14.75
CA HIS A 70 4.95 8.70 -14.13
C HIS A 70 5.13 7.20 -13.91
N ASP A 71 4.60 6.37 -14.82
CA ASP A 71 4.61 4.90 -14.65
C ASP A 71 3.92 4.45 -13.35
N THR A 72 2.89 5.20 -12.94
CA THR A 72 2.03 4.84 -11.82
C THR A 72 1.07 3.74 -12.27
N ARG A 73 0.96 2.67 -11.49
CA ARG A 73 -0.14 1.69 -11.58
C ARG A 73 -0.98 1.79 -10.32
N ALA A 74 -2.29 1.95 -10.48
CA ALA A 74 -3.24 1.86 -9.39
C ALA A 74 -4.01 0.56 -9.47
N THR A 75 -3.96 -0.22 -8.42
CA THR A 75 -4.71 -1.47 -8.28
C THR A 75 -5.76 -1.28 -7.19
N ILE A 76 -7.03 -1.43 -7.55
CA ILE A 76 -8.17 -1.30 -6.64
C ILE A 76 -8.82 -2.66 -6.51
N LEU A 77 -8.90 -3.15 -5.28
CA LEU A 77 -9.71 -4.32 -4.92
C LEU A 77 -10.92 -3.86 -4.14
N VAL A 78 -12.11 -4.27 -4.57
CA VAL A 78 -13.38 -3.96 -3.91
C VAL A 78 -14.05 -5.25 -3.50
N ASP A 79 -14.17 -5.48 -2.20
CA ASP A 79 -14.98 -6.56 -1.63
C ASP A 79 -16.33 -6.00 -1.19
N ALA A 80 -17.41 -6.55 -1.74
CA ALA A 80 -18.78 -6.14 -1.41
C ALA A 80 -19.42 -7.10 -0.40
N PHE A 81 -20.10 -6.55 0.61
CA PHE A 81 -20.74 -7.31 1.67
C PHE A 81 -22.27 -7.24 1.59
N PRO A 82 -23.00 -8.22 2.17
CA PRO A 82 -24.47 -8.28 2.10
C PRO A 82 -25.20 -7.09 2.75
N ASP A 83 -24.55 -6.40 3.68
CA ASP A 83 -25.06 -5.20 4.36
C ASP A 83 -24.89 -3.92 3.51
N GLY A 84 -24.38 -4.04 2.29
CA GLY A 84 -24.08 -2.92 1.40
C GLY A 84 -22.76 -2.21 1.71
N SER A 85 -22.05 -2.63 2.76
CA SER A 85 -20.70 -2.11 3.01
C SER A 85 -19.70 -2.67 2.00
N ARG A 86 -18.62 -1.94 1.81
CA ARG A 86 -17.53 -2.30 0.90
C ARG A 86 -16.18 -2.07 1.55
N SER A 87 -15.29 -3.04 1.41
CA SER A 87 -13.87 -2.87 1.72
C SER A 87 -13.14 -2.56 0.41
N ILE A 88 -12.37 -1.48 0.41
CA ILE A 88 -11.63 -1.00 -0.75
C ILE A 88 -10.16 -1.00 -0.37
N THR A 89 -9.37 -1.82 -1.07
CA THR A 89 -7.91 -1.78 -0.98
C THR A 89 -7.36 -1.09 -2.22
N LEU A 90 -6.65 0.01 -2.05
CA LEU A 90 -5.89 0.68 -3.09
C LEU A 90 -4.40 0.38 -2.89
N THR A 91 -3.73 -0.07 -3.94
CA THR A 91 -2.27 -0.09 -4.03
C THR A 91 -1.86 0.85 -5.16
N LEU A 92 -0.87 1.71 -4.90
CA LEU A 92 -0.18 2.48 -5.93
C LEU A 92 1.27 1.99 -6.04
N ASP A 93 1.63 1.56 -7.24
CA ASP A 93 3.00 1.28 -7.64
C ASP A 93 3.49 2.41 -8.55
N GLU A 94 4.77 2.74 -8.51
CA GLU A 94 5.42 3.68 -9.42
C GLU A 94 6.73 3.06 -9.90
N ALA A 95 6.93 2.99 -11.23
CA ALA A 95 8.08 2.33 -11.83
C ALA A 95 8.27 0.87 -11.33
N GLY A 96 7.15 0.15 -11.17
CA GLY A 96 7.12 -1.24 -10.70
C GLY A 96 7.44 -1.43 -9.21
N ARG A 97 7.44 -0.35 -8.41
CA ARG A 97 7.72 -0.40 -6.97
C ARG A 97 6.49 0.03 -6.16
N PRO A 98 6.10 -0.73 -5.12
CA PRO A 98 4.97 -0.35 -4.28
C PRO A 98 5.29 0.93 -3.52
N ARG A 99 4.47 1.96 -3.71
CA ARG A 99 4.64 3.26 -3.05
C ARG A 99 3.70 3.42 -1.88
N LEU A 100 2.44 3.05 -2.06
CA LEU A 100 1.39 3.34 -1.11
C LEU A 100 0.33 2.25 -1.13
N GLN A 101 -0.19 1.91 0.05
CA GLN A 101 -1.35 1.06 0.21
C GLN A 101 -2.35 1.73 1.15
N VAL A 102 -3.62 1.69 0.79
CA VAL A 102 -4.73 2.20 1.60
C VAL A 102 -5.81 1.13 1.70
N LEU A 103 -6.29 0.89 2.91
CA LEU A 103 -7.53 0.19 3.18
C LEU A 103 -8.58 1.21 3.62
N ALA A 104 -9.70 1.25 2.89
CA ALA A 104 -10.82 2.12 3.18
C ALA A 104 -12.13 1.32 3.23
N GLN A 105 -13.09 1.83 3.99
CA GLN A 105 -14.42 1.25 4.13
C GLN A 105 -15.47 2.25 3.66
N ALA A 106 -16.36 1.80 2.78
CA ALA A 106 -17.56 2.54 2.41
C ALA A 106 -18.79 1.88 3.03
N SER A 107 -19.71 2.69 3.56
CA SER A 107 -21.04 2.24 3.99
C SER A 107 -22.09 2.76 3.00
N GLY A 108 -23.24 2.09 2.96
CA GLY A 108 -24.41 2.55 2.20
C GLY A 108 -24.31 2.40 0.67
N ASN A 109 -25.33 2.94 0.01
CA ASN A 109 -25.72 2.54 -1.35
C ASN A 109 -25.11 3.44 -2.43
N GLY A 110 -24.15 4.30 -2.07
CA GLY A 110 -23.39 5.13 -3.01
C GLY A 110 -24.16 6.35 -3.52
N ALA A 111 -24.03 7.47 -2.80
CA ALA A 111 -23.99 8.82 -3.36
C ALA A 111 -23.43 9.78 -2.30
N GLY A 112 -22.21 10.28 -2.50
CA GLY A 112 -21.66 11.40 -1.71
C GLY A 112 -20.95 11.06 -0.39
N GLU A 113 -20.92 9.82 0.06
CA GLU A 113 -20.15 9.44 1.26
C GLU A 113 -18.71 9.08 0.89
N ALA A 114 -17.75 9.82 1.45
CA ALA A 114 -16.33 9.49 1.37
C ALA A 114 -16.08 8.16 2.12
N CYS A 115 -15.18 7.32 1.60
CA CYS A 115 -14.76 6.16 2.39
C CYS A 115 -14.08 6.61 3.67
N ALA A 116 -14.30 5.88 4.76
CA ALA A 116 -13.46 5.98 5.94
C ALA A 116 -12.16 5.22 5.71
N ILE A 117 -11.03 5.92 5.66
CA ILE A 117 -9.71 5.28 5.64
C ILE A 117 -9.50 4.57 6.99
N ARG A 118 -9.11 3.30 6.94
CA ARG A 118 -8.89 2.43 8.10
C ARG A 118 -7.41 2.17 8.36
N ASP A 119 -6.64 2.06 7.29
CA ASP A 119 -5.20 1.89 7.32
C ASP A 119 -4.62 2.54 6.06
N ALA A 120 -3.51 3.24 6.20
CA ALA A 120 -2.80 3.85 5.09
C ALA A 120 -1.31 3.86 5.40
N ARG A 121 -0.52 3.37 4.44
CA ARG A 121 0.92 3.23 4.61
C ARG A 121 1.65 3.51 3.32
N ARG A 122 2.83 4.12 3.44
CA ARG A 122 3.73 4.45 2.34
C ARG A 122 5.08 3.80 2.56
N ILE A 123 5.73 3.35 1.50
CA ILE A 123 7.13 2.93 1.54
C ILE A 123 8.01 4.09 1.10
N ASP A 124 8.91 4.52 1.98
CA ASP A 124 9.98 5.45 1.66
C ASP A 124 11.22 4.66 1.23
N TYR A 125 11.68 4.97 0.02
CA TYR A 125 12.86 4.40 -0.60
C TYR A 125 14.02 5.38 -0.46
N GLY A 126 15.20 4.86 -0.14
CA GLY A 126 16.45 5.63 -0.12
C GLY A 126 16.97 5.95 -1.52
N ASP A 127 18.06 6.71 -1.58
CA ASP A 127 18.66 7.19 -2.85
C ASP A 127 19.15 6.06 -3.76
N THR A 128 19.49 4.91 -3.19
CA THR A 128 19.91 3.70 -3.92
C THR A 128 18.71 2.88 -4.44
N GLY A 129 17.49 3.33 -4.14
CA GLY A 129 16.26 2.61 -4.42
C GLY A 129 15.99 1.43 -3.47
N SER A 130 16.66 1.30 -2.34
CA SER A 130 16.27 0.32 -1.31
C SER A 130 15.05 0.82 -0.52
N ALA A 131 14.12 -0.06 -0.16
CA ALA A 131 13.05 0.28 0.77
C ALA A 131 13.63 0.43 2.18
N GLU A 132 13.48 1.61 2.79
CA GLU A 132 14.10 1.91 4.09
C GLU A 132 13.07 1.88 5.22
N SER A 133 11.91 2.49 5.00
CA SER A 133 10.89 2.60 6.04
C SER A 133 9.48 2.54 5.48
N ILE A 134 8.57 2.02 6.28
CA ILE A 134 7.12 2.16 6.12
C ILE A 134 6.70 3.34 7.00
N VAL A 135 6.05 4.33 6.38
CA VAL A 135 5.48 5.49 7.04
C VAL A 135 3.98 5.28 7.16
N LEU A 136 3.43 5.37 8.38
CA LEU A 136 1.99 5.34 8.58
C LEU A 136 1.40 6.70 8.19
N LEU A 137 0.27 6.66 7.49
CA LEU A 137 -0.46 7.84 7.07
C LEU A 137 -1.77 7.95 7.86
N ASP A 138 -2.24 9.18 8.06
CA ASP A 138 -3.53 9.43 8.70
C ASP A 138 -4.71 9.30 7.71
N ALA A 139 -5.91 9.71 8.16
CA ALA A 139 -7.13 9.63 7.37
C ALA A 139 -7.13 10.60 6.17
N GLU A 140 -6.24 11.58 6.16
CA GLU A 140 -6.04 12.54 5.09
C GLU A 140 -4.89 12.11 4.14
N LEU A 141 -4.25 10.98 4.43
CA LEU A 141 -3.05 10.45 3.78
C LEU A 141 -1.79 11.30 4.04
N ASP A 142 -1.80 12.13 5.08
CA ASP A 142 -0.63 12.85 5.53
C ASP A 142 0.26 11.95 6.40
N ALA A 143 1.57 12.17 6.32
CA ALA A 143 2.54 11.36 7.04
C ALA A 143 2.46 11.61 8.55
N THR A 144 2.27 10.55 9.31
CA THR A 144 2.42 10.59 10.77
C THR A 144 3.91 10.62 11.16
N THR A 145 4.19 10.78 12.44
CA THR A 145 5.55 10.67 12.99
C THR A 145 6.03 9.22 13.10
N GLU A 146 5.14 8.24 12.94
CA GLU A 146 5.48 6.83 13.09
C GLU A 146 6.15 6.28 11.82
N ARG A 147 7.33 5.69 12.01
CA ARG A 147 8.15 5.12 10.93
C ARG A 147 8.66 3.77 11.38
N ILE A 148 8.39 2.75 10.56
CA ILE A 148 8.78 1.37 10.83
C ILE A 148 9.91 1.02 9.86
N PRO A 149 11.13 0.72 10.32
CA PRO A 149 12.20 0.29 9.42
C PRO A 149 11.80 -1.01 8.71
N VAL A 150 12.00 -1.07 7.39
CA VAL A 150 11.72 -2.29 6.60
C VAL A 150 12.67 -3.41 7.01
N ASN A 151 13.92 -3.04 7.29
CA ASN A 151 14.94 -3.92 7.86
C ASN A 151 15.42 -3.29 9.17
N PRO A 152 14.81 -3.64 10.32
CA PRO A 152 15.33 -3.21 11.62
C PRO A 152 16.81 -3.61 11.79
N PRO A 153 17.56 -2.91 12.65
CA PRO A 153 18.89 -3.38 13.01
C PRO A 153 18.78 -4.74 13.71
N VAL A 154 19.76 -5.61 13.46
CA VAL A 154 19.91 -6.86 14.22
C VAL A 154 20.17 -6.47 15.69
N PRO A 155 19.43 -7.02 16.68
CA PRO A 155 19.66 -6.71 18.09
C PRO A 155 21.10 -6.99 18.51
N ASP A 156 21.68 -6.29 19.49
CA ASP A 156 23.04 -6.59 19.96
C ASP A 156 23.18 -8.02 20.50
N GLY A 157 24.38 -8.61 20.41
CA GLY A 157 24.69 -9.93 20.97
C GLY A 157 25.93 -10.57 20.37
N SER A 158 26.30 -11.74 20.91
CA SER A 158 27.36 -12.60 20.35
C SER A 158 26.75 -13.80 19.64
N ASP A 159 27.44 -14.31 18.62
CA ASP A 159 27.04 -15.55 17.96
C ASP A 159 27.10 -16.70 18.98
N PRO A 160 25.99 -17.42 19.25
CA PRO A 160 26.01 -18.56 20.15
C PRO A 160 26.77 -19.78 19.59
N GLY A 161 27.16 -19.75 18.30
CA GLY A 161 27.75 -20.86 17.57
C GLY A 161 26.72 -21.94 17.22
N GLY A 162 27.21 -23.07 16.71
CA GLY A 162 26.40 -24.22 16.33
C GLY A 162 26.20 -24.34 14.82
N ILE A 163 25.03 -24.85 14.40
CA ILE A 163 24.70 -25.04 12.99
C ILE A 163 23.94 -23.82 12.48
N THR A 164 24.52 -23.10 11.52
CA THR A 164 23.85 -22.00 10.84
C THR A 164 22.71 -22.52 9.96
N VAL A 165 21.52 -21.95 10.12
CA VAL A 165 20.33 -22.26 9.32
C VAL A 165 19.92 -21.04 8.52
N ALA A 166 19.90 -21.16 7.20
CA ALA A 166 19.28 -20.16 6.33
C ALA A 166 17.78 -20.44 6.24
N HIS A 167 16.96 -19.47 6.66
CA HIS A 167 15.51 -19.56 6.55
C HIS A 167 15.04 -18.82 5.30
N VAL A 168 14.41 -19.53 4.36
CA VAL A 168 13.84 -18.97 3.13
C VAL A 168 12.33 -19.02 3.24
N ASP A 169 11.75 -17.90 3.67
CA ASP A 169 10.31 -17.70 3.85
C ASP A 169 10.03 -16.18 3.75
N SER A 170 8.83 -15.75 4.13
CA SER A 170 8.39 -14.36 4.29
C SER A 170 9.18 -13.55 5.32
N GLY A 171 10.08 -14.17 6.08
CA GLY A 171 10.96 -13.54 7.05
C GLY A 171 10.84 -14.15 8.44
N VAL A 172 11.62 -13.61 9.39
CA VAL A 172 11.59 -14.03 10.80
C VAL A 172 11.49 -12.79 11.67
N ASN A 173 10.61 -12.81 12.67
CA ASN A 173 10.60 -11.78 13.71
C ASN A 173 11.76 -12.00 14.69
N TYR A 174 12.95 -11.59 14.30
CA TYR A 174 14.18 -11.75 15.07
C TYR A 174 14.26 -10.86 16.32
N LEU A 175 13.26 -10.00 16.56
CA LEU A 175 13.13 -9.24 17.82
C LEU A 175 12.54 -10.09 18.96
N LEU A 176 11.96 -11.25 18.65
CA LEU A 176 11.45 -12.17 19.67
C LEU A 176 12.62 -12.74 20.50
N PRO A 177 12.54 -12.76 21.85
CA PRO A 177 13.65 -13.19 22.69
C PRO A 177 14.16 -14.61 22.38
N GLN A 178 13.29 -15.51 21.94
CA GLN A 178 13.63 -16.89 21.61
C GLN A 178 14.46 -17.01 20.33
N ILE A 179 14.30 -16.05 19.42
CA ILE A 179 15.00 -15.99 18.14
C ILE A 179 16.25 -15.13 18.27
N ALA A 180 16.16 -13.97 18.93
CA ALA A 180 17.27 -13.04 19.12
C ALA A 180 18.52 -13.69 19.74
N ARG A 181 18.32 -14.61 20.70
CA ARG A 181 19.38 -15.40 21.37
C ARG A 181 20.07 -16.45 20.47
N SER A 182 19.49 -16.72 19.29
CA SER A 182 19.90 -17.78 18.37
C SER A 182 20.38 -17.22 17.02
N LEU A 183 20.47 -15.90 16.88
CA LEU A 183 20.93 -15.27 15.64
C LEU A 183 22.41 -15.53 15.42
N ALA A 184 22.74 -16.04 14.23
CA ALA A 184 24.12 -16.08 13.74
C ALA A 184 24.62 -14.65 13.51
N ARG A 185 25.87 -14.37 13.83
CA ARG A 185 26.43 -13.01 13.83
C ARG A 185 27.88 -13.02 13.34
N ASP A 186 28.21 -12.02 12.55
CA ASP A 186 29.60 -11.71 12.23
C ASP A 186 30.22 -11.12 13.51
N GLY A 187 31.13 -11.88 14.14
CA GLY A 187 31.78 -11.52 15.41
C GLY A 187 32.72 -10.32 15.31
#